data_AF-A0A131Z7I6-F1
#
_entry.id   AF-A0A131Z7I6-F1
#
_cell.length_a   1.000
_cell.length_b   1.000
_cell.length_c   1.000
_cell.angle_alpha   90.00
_cell.angle_beta   90.00
_cell.angle_gamma   90.00
#
_symmetry.space_group_name_H-M   'P 1'
#
loop_
_entity.id
_entity.type
_entity.pdbx_description
1 polymer ?
#
loop_
_entity_poly.entity_id
_entity_poly.type
_entity_poly.pdbx_seq_one_letter_code
_entity_poly.pdbx_strand_id
1 'polypeptide(L)'
;VDNISRFCTRRRKNLKLKMIKLATLVVLTVVYTALSLVSSTSIMVPVKTVDVNGTKKCAFFNTTISHEAERSYTQPCVRISCNASTAEVTLLGCPAPPNTWIYLDNSQNEYPKCCSKKGNLTN
;
A
#
# COMPACT_ATOMS: atom_id res chain seq x y z
N VAL A 1 -48.20 32.84 -25.82
CA VAL A 1 -47.53 31.58 -26.19
C VAL A 1 -46.10 31.48 -25.62
N ASP A 2 -45.50 32.58 -25.16
CA ASP A 2 -44.11 32.64 -24.64
C ASP A 2 -43.81 32.05 -23.25
N ASN A 3 -44.80 31.84 -22.38
CA ASN A 3 -44.54 31.44 -20.99
C ASN A 3 -44.26 29.93 -20.81
N ILE A 4 -44.76 29.07 -21.69
CA ILE A 4 -44.60 27.61 -21.60
C ILE A 4 -43.18 27.19 -22.05
N SER A 5 -42.61 27.89 -23.04
CA SER A 5 -41.27 27.61 -23.58
C SER A 5 -40.15 27.88 -22.57
N ARG A 6 -40.29 28.89 -21.70
CA ARG A 6 -39.31 29.15 -20.61
C ARG A 6 -39.31 28.07 -19.53
N PHE A 7 -40.47 27.46 -19.24
CA PHE A 7 -40.60 26.48 -18.16
C PHE A 7 -39.93 25.14 -18.49
N CYS A 8 -40.07 24.65 -19.73
CA CYS A 8 -39.38 23.45 -20.18
C CYS A 8 -37.85 23.59 -20.21
N THR A 9 -37.35 24.78 -20.61
CA THR A 9 -35.92 25.05 -20.70
C THR A 9 -35.26 25.15 -19.31
N ARG A 10 -35.97 25.70 -18.31
CA ARG A 10 -35.49 25.81 -16.92
C ARG A 10 -35.46 24.45 -16.19
N ARG A 11 -36.42 23.55 -16.47
CA ARG A 11 -36.42 22.16 -15.94
C ARG A 11 -35.29 21.31 -16.54
N ARG A 12 -35.03 21.42 -17.85
CA ARG A 12 -33.93 20.68 -18.51
C ARG A 12 -32.55 21.07 -17.99
N LYS A 13 -32.32 22.35 -17.67
CA LYS A 13 -31.04 22.81 -17.09
C LYS A 13 -30.80 22.26 -15.68
N ASN A 14 -31.83 22.22 -14.82
CA ASN A 14 -31.72 21.67 -13.47
C ASN A 14 -31.51 20.14 -13.44
N LEU A 15 -32.09 19.40 -14.41
CA LEU A 15 -31.88 17.95 -14.53
C LEU A 15 -30.48 17.62 -15.04
N LYS A 16 -29.98 18.33 -16.07
CA LYS A 16 -28.60 18.18 -16.56
C LYS A 16 -27.57 18.52 -15.48
N LEU A 17 -27.80 19.57 -14.70
CA LEU A 17 -26.91 19.97 -13.61
C LEU A 17 -26.85 18.91 -12.49
N LYS A 18 -27.99 18.30 -12.13
CA LYS A 18 -28.04 17.20 -11.16
C LYS A 18 -27.32 15.95 -11.67
N MET A 19 -27.50 15.59 -12.94
CA MET A 19 -26.83 14.44 -13.56
C MET A 19 -25.30 14.65 -13.66
N ILE A 20 -24.84 15.85 -14.01
CA ILE A 20 -23.40 16.18 -14.06
C ILE A 20 -22.78 16.12 -12.65
N LYS A 21 -23.50 16.59 -11.62
CA LYS A 21 -23.06 16.52 -10.21
C LYS A 21 -22.97 15.08 -9.68
N LEU A 22 -23.91 14.21 -10.07
CA LEU A 22 -23.88 12.79 -9.71
C LEU A 22 -22.72 12.06 -10.40
N ALA A 23 -22.51 12.30 -11.68
CA ALA A 23 -21.41 11.70 -12.43
C ALA A 23 -20.03 12.12 -11.88
N THR A 24 -19.86 13.39 -11.49
CA THR A 24 -18.61 13.86 -10.86
C THR A 24 -18.36 13.22 -9.50
N LEU A 25 -19.39 13.01 -8.69
CA LEU A 25 -19.28 12.33 -7.38
C LEU A 25 -18.87 10.86 -7.52
N VAL A 26 -19.43 10.16 -8.52
CA VAL A 26 -19.08 8.76 -8.82
C VAL A 26 -17.63 8.67 -9.32
N VAL A 27 -17.19 9.58 -10.21
CA VAL A 27 -15.80 9.59 -10.68
C VAL A 27 -14.83 9.90 -9.53
N LEU A 28 -15.15 10.85 -8.65
CA LEU A 28 -14.29 11.21 -7.52
C LEU A 28 -14.12 10.05 -6.53
N THR A 29 -15.21 9.31 -6.25
CA THR A 29 -15.17 8.15 -5.34
C THR A 29 -14.37 6.99 -5.94
N VAL A 30 -14.52 6.71 -7.24
CA VAL A 30 -13.69 5.69 -7.93
C VAL A 30 -12.21 6.07 -7.92
N VAL A 31 -11.87 7.32 -8.25
CA VAL A 31 -10.47 7.80 -8.23
C VAL A 31 -9.87 7.72 -6.82
N TYR A 32 -10.63 8.09 -5.79
CA TYR A 32 -10.15 8.03 -4.40
C TYR A 32 -9.91 6.59 -3.92
N THR A 33 -10.79 5.65 -4.31
CA THR A 33 -10.59 4.23 -3.98
C THR A 33 -9.36 3.66 -4.68
N ALA A 34 -9.13 3.97 -5.96
CA ALA A 34 -7.96 3.49 -6.69
C ALA A 34 -6.64 4.06 -6.11
N LEU A 35 -6.63 5.34 -5.72
CA LEU A 35 -5.44 5.99 -5.16
C LEU A 35 -5.04 5.41 -3.79
N SER A 36 -6.03 4.95 -3.01
CA SER A 36 -5.79 4.37 -1.68
C SER A 36 -5.09 3.01 -1.73
N LEU A 37 -5.13 2.29 -2.87
CA LEU A 37 -4.45 1.00 -3.03
C LEU A 37 -2.95 1.13 -3.36
N VAL A 38 -2.47 2.30 -3.81
CA VAL A 38 -1.10 2.45 -4.36
C VAL A 38 -0.06 2.75 -3.28
N SER A 39 -0.47 2.91 -2.01
CA SER A 39 0.40 3.43 -0.94
C SER A 39 1.25 2.37 -0.23
N SER A 40 1.34 1.14 -0.73
CA SER A 40 2.15 0.07 -0.13
C SER A 40 3.07 -0.52 -1.19
N THR A 41 4.27 0.06 -1.34
CA THR A 41 5.30 -0.46 -2.25
C THR A 41 5.90 -1.74 -1.65
N SER A 42 5.31 -2.88 -2.01
CA SER A 42 5.93 -4.19 -1.82
C SER A 42 6.70 -4.60 -3.08
N ILE A 43 7.86 -5.22 -2.91
CA ILE A 43 8.68 -5.73 -4.00
C ILE A 43 8.96 -7.20 -3.71
N MET A 44 8.77 -8.06 -4.71
CA MET A 44 9.10 -9.48 -4.62
C MET A 44 10.50 -9.68 -5.19
N VAL A 45 11.38 -10.31 -4.41
CA VAL A 45 12.77 -10.57 -4.80
C VAL A 45 13.03 -12.07 -4.73
N PRO A 46 13.54 -12.69 -5.81
CA PRO A 46 13.92 -14.09 -5.80
C PRO A 46 15.14 -14.30 -4.90
N VAL A 47 15.11 -15.36 -4.10
CA VAL A 47 16.17 -15.70 -3.14
C VAL A 47 16.52 -17.18 -3.20
N LYS A 48 17.67 -17.54 -2.64
CA LYS A 48 18.00 -18.96 -2.44
C LYS A 48 17.25 -19.49 -1.22
N THR A 49 16.68 -20.69 -1.35
CA THR A 49 16.14 -21.44 -0.21
C THR A 49 17.18 -22.41 0.32
N VAL A 50 17.29 -22.50 1.64
CA VAL A 50 18.18 -23.42 2.36
C VAL A 50 17.31 -24.36 3.19
N ASP A 51 17.60 -25.65 3.13
CA ASP A 51 16.98 -26.62 4.03
C ASP A 51 17.77 -26.66 5.34
N VAL A 52 17.11 -26.35 6.45
CA VAL A 52 17.67 -26.44 7.79
C VAL A 52 16.78 -27.36 8.61
N ASN A 53 17.30 -28.54 8.98
CA ASN A 53 16.59 -29.55 9.76
C ASN A 53 15.23 -29.98 9.15
N GLY A 54 15.13 -30.11 7.82
CA GLY A 54 13.91 -30.50 7.11
C GLY A 54 12.91 -29.36 6.93
N THR A 55 13.29 -28.13 7.26
CA THR A 55 12.48 -26.94 7.03
C THR A 55 13.13 -26.04 6.00
N LYS A 56 12.40 -25.71 4.93
CA LYS A 56 12.87 -24.76 3.92
C LYS A 56 12.82 -23.34 4.47
N LYS A 57 13.93 -22.62 4.38
CA LYS A 57 14.10 -21.24 4.82
C LYS A 57 14.61 -20.37 3.68
N CYS A 58 14.22 -19.11 3.64
CA CYS A 58 14.79 -18.13 2.71
C CYS A 58 16.11 -17.60 3.26
N ALA A 59 17.17 -17.61 2.45
CA ALA A 59 18.42 -16.93 2.78
C ALA A 59 18.36 -15.47 2.31
N PHE A 60 18.39 -14.53 3.25
CA PHE A 60 18.33 -13.10 2.98
C PHE A 60 19.21 -12.32 3.96
N PHE A 61 20.10 -11.46 3.44
CA PHE A 61 21.04 -10.63 4.23
C PHE A 61 21.78 -11.42 5.34
N ASN A 62 22.41 -12.54 4.99
CA ASN A 62 23.14 -13.43 5.91
C ASN A 62 22.29 -14.03 7.05
N THR A 63 20.97 -13.92 6.97
CA THR A 63 20.03 -14.53 7.90
C THR A 63 19.12 -15.51 7.18
N THR A 64 18.65 -16.52 7.89
CA THR A 64 17.64 -17.46 7.38
C THR A 64 16.29 -17.15 8.00
N ILE A 65 15.26 -17.03 7.16
CA ILE A 65 13.89 -16.74 7.59
C ILE A 65 13.05 -17.96 7.28
N SER A 66 12.26 -18.42 8.24
CA SER A 66 11.35 -19.56 8.04
C SER A 66 10.27 -19.22 7.03
N HIS A 67 9.73 -20.24 6.36
CA HIS A 67 8.57 -20.07 5.49
C HIS A 67 7.41 -19.39 6.24
N GLU A 68 6.79 -18.39 5.60
CA GLU A 68 5.68 -17.57 6.12
C GLU A 68 6.03 -16.74 7.36
N ALA A 69 7.30 -16.78 7.81
CA ALA A 69 7.76 -15.90 8.85
C ALA A 69 8.06 -14.51 8.29
N GLU A 70 7.77 -13.52 9.11
CA GLU A 70 8.05 -12.12 8.82
C GLU A 70 9.09 -11.58 9.78
N ARG A 71 9.91 -10.66 9.29
CA ARG A 71 10.94 -10.02 10.09
C ARG A 71 11.11 -8.57 9.70
N SER A 72 11.15 -7.70 10.68
CA SER A 72 11.43 -6.28 10.48
C SER A 72 12.91 -6.00 10.72
N TYR A 73 13.46 -5.06 9.94
CA TYR A 73 14.85 -4.64 10.02
C TYR A 73 14.91 -3.13 10.18
N THR A 74 15.91 -2.68 10.93
CA THR A 74 16.23 -1.26 11.10
C THR A 74 17.04 -0.73 9.92
N GLN A 75 17.98 -1.53 9.41
CA GLN A 75 18.89 -1.16 8.32
C GLN A 75 19.14 -2.38 7.39
N PRO A 76 18.68 -2.35 6.13
CA PRO A 76 17.76 -1.36 5.56
C PRO A 76 16.41 -1.34 6.30
N CYS A 77 15.74 -0.19 6.33
CA CYS A 77 14.45 -0.04 7.00
C CYS A 77 13.35 -0.71 6.17
N VAL A 78 13.16 -2.02 6.37
CA VAL A 78 12.23 -2.85 5.62
C VAL A 78 11.62 -3.92 6.51
N ARG A 79 10.43 -4.39 6.16
CA ARG A 79 9.86 -5.65 6.65
C ARG A 79 9.90 -6.66 5.53
N ILE A 80 10.24 -7.89 5.87
CA ILE A 80 10.40 -8.95 4.89
C ILE A 80 9.53 -10.14 5.27
N SER A 81 8.98 -10.82 4.27
CA SER A 81 8.19 -12.04 4.43
C SER A 81 8.74 -13.10 3.48
N CYS A 82 9.02 -14.30 4.00
CA CYS A 82 9.62 -15.39 3.23
C CYS A 82 8.55 -16.34 2.66
N ASN A 83 8.56 -16.51 1.34
CA ASN A 83 7.85 -17.60 0.67
C ASN A 83 8.87 -18.65 0.16
N ALA A 84 9.12 -19.68 0.99
CA ALA A 84 10.02 -20.77 0.62
C ALA A 84 9.44 -21.71 -0.45
N SER A 85 8.13 -21.66 -0.70
CA SER A 85 7.48 -22.46 -1.76
C SER A 85 7.77 -21.88 -3.15
N THR A 86 7.80 -20.56 -3.27
CA THR A 86 8.14 -19.86 -4.53
C THR A 86 9.60 -19.40 -4.60
N ALA A 87 10.39 -19.61 -3.53
CA ALA A 87 11.76 -19.13 -3.38
C ALA A 87 11.89 -17.59 -3.52
N GLU A 88 10.94 -16.87 -2.92
CA GLU A 88 10.85 -15.41 -3.00
C GLU A 88 10.73 -14.80 -1.61
N VAL A 89 11.23 -13.57 -1.47
CA VAL A 89 11.01 -12.72 -0.30
C VAL A 89 10.24 -11.50 -0.74
N THR A 90 9.15 -11.21 -0.04
CA THR A 90 8.40 -9.96 -0.20
C THR A 90 9.00 -8.91 0.72
N LEU A 91 9.46 -7.81 0.16
CA LEU A 91 10.03 -6.65 0.85
C LEU A 91 8.99 -5.54 0.91
N LEU A 92 8.71 -5.05 2.11
CA LEU A 92 7.93 -3.85 2.37
C LEU A 92 8.89 -2.76 2.85
N GLY A 93 9.06 -1.74 2.02
CA GLY A 93 9.88 -0.58 2.33
C GLY A 93 9.05 0.63 2.75
N CYS A 94 9.74 1.74 3.01
CA CYS A 94 9.08 3.03 3.23
C CYS A 94 8.54 3.61 1.91
N PRO A 95 7.46 4.42 1.93
CA PRO A 95 6.75 4.92 3.11
C PRO A 95 5.95 3.82 3.81
N ALA A 96 5.98 3.82 5.14
CA ALA A 96 5.18 2.88 5.92
C ALA A 96 3.68 3.14 5.71
N PRO A 97 2.84 2.09 5.74
CA PRO A 97 1.41 2.28 5.59
C PRO A 97 0.85 3.12 6.75
N PRO A 98 -0.20 3.92 6.50
CA PRO A 98 -0.73 4.87 7.48
C PRO A 98 -1.42 4.21 8.69
N ASN A 99 -1.44 2.88 8.75
CA ASN A 99 -2.14 2.14 9.78
C ASN A 99 -1.39 2.23 11.12
N THR A 100 -2.01 2.75 12.16
CA THR A 100 -1.35 2.97 13.46
C THR A 100 -1.05 1.68 14.21
N TRP A 101 -1.79 0.60 13.93
CA TRP A 101 -1.66 -0.69 14.60
C TRP A 101 -0.29 -1.35 14.39
N ILE A 102 0.35 -1.14 13.22
CA ILE A 102 1.69 -1.69 12.94
C ILE A 102 2.81 -0.98 13.73
N TYR A 103 2.50 0.10 14.46
CA TYR A 103 3.45 0.82 15.32
C TYR A 103 3.36 0.38 16.80
N LEU A 104 2.47 -0.55 17.14
CA LEU A 104 2.27 -1.03 18.52
C LEU A 104 3.36 -2.01 18.99
N ASP A 105 4.15 -2.56 18.07
CA ASP A 105 5.19 -3.53 18.42
C ASP A 105 6.37 -2.86 19.19
N ASN A 106 6.91 -3.57 20.18
CA ASN A 106 7.86 -3.06 21.17
C ASN A 106 9.26 -2.74 20.59
N SER A 107 9.57 -3.13 19.35
CA SER A 107 10.82 -2.76 18.70
C SER A 107 10.77 -1.29 18.24
N GLN A 108 11.35 -0.39 19.04
CA GLN A 108 11.26 1.06 18.81
C GLN A 108 12.00 1.54 17.53
N ASN A 109 12.86 0.72 16.93
CA ASN A 109 13.74 1.14 15.84
C ASN A 109 13.56 0.35 14.53
N GLU A 110 12.76 -0.71 14.49
CA GLU A 110 12.55 -1.48 13.27
C GLU A 110 11.43 -0.91 12.38
N TYR A 111 11.28 -1.42 11.17
CA TYR A 111 10.13 -1.10 10.32
C TYR A 111 8.83 -1.42 11.08
N PRO A 112 7.80 -0.54 11.07
CA PRO A 112 7.66 0.69 10.29
C PRO A 112 8.23 1.97 10.96
N LYS A 113 8.71 1.90 12.20
CA LYS A 113 9.15 3.08 12.98
C LYS A 113 10.40 3.75 12.42
N CYS A 114 11.32 2.98 11.82
CA CYS A 114 12.49 3.57 11.14
C CYS A 114 12.12 4.39 9.88
N CYS A 115 10.89 4.28 9.36
CA CYS A 115 10.47 5.09 8.20
C CYS A 115 10.32 6.58 8.56
N SER A 116 10.10 6.92 9.83
CA SER A 116 10.05 8.31 10.29
C SER A 116 11.41 9.00 10.26
N LYS A 117 12.52 8.24 10.14
CA LYS A 117 13.90 8.78 10.17
C LYS A 117 14.45 9.17 8.80
N LYS A 118 13.68 9.15 7.70
CA LYS A 118 14.20 9.51 6.37
C LYS A 118 13.44 10.64 5.68
N GLY A 119 13.73 11.85 6.17
CA GLY A 119 13.94 13.03 5.35
C GLY A 119 15.41 13.44 5.27
N ASN A 120 16.38 12.53 5.46
CA ASN A 120 17.80 12.87 5.27
C ASN A 120 18.62 11.66 4.79
N LEU A 121 18.57 11.40 3.48
CA LEU A 121 19.67 10.78 2.76
C LEU A 121 20.62 11.93 2.38
N THR A 122 21.53 12.31 3.27
CA THR A 122 22.67 13.16 2.93
C THR A 122 23.94 12.36 3.12
N ASN A 123 24.58 12.07 1.98
CA ASN A 123 25.97 11.73 1.71
C ASN A 123 26.66 10.68 2.60
#